data_AF-A0A524P9Y6-F1
#
_entry.id   AF-A0A524P9Y6-F1
#
_cell.length_a   1.000
_cell.length_b   1.000
_cell.length_c   1.000
_cell.angle_alpha   90.00
_cell.angle_beta   90.00
_cell.angle_gamma   90.00
#
_symmetry.space_group_name_H-M   'P 1'
#
loop_
_entity.id
_entity.type
_entity.pdbx_description
1 polymer ?
#
loop_
_entity_poly.entity_id
_entity_poly.type
_entity_poly.pdbx_seq_one_letter_code
_entity_poly.pdbx_strand_id
1 'polypeptide(L)' 'MTASSSRASIQHSADLILQAHHVIVLTGAGVSTASGIPDFRSQGSGLWEQV' A
#
# COMPACT_ATOMS: atom_id res chain seq x y z
N MET A 1 18.66 -12.53 -0.99
CA MET A 1 19.07 -11.48 -0.01
C MET A 1 18.00 -10.38 0.20
N THR A 2 16.69 -10.67 0.13
CA THR A 2 15.65 -9.59 0.08
C THR A 2 14.76 -9.48 1.33
N ALA A 3 14.71 -10.49 2.21
CA ALA A 3 13.81 -10.47 3.37
C ALA A 3 14.20 -9.47 4.49
N SER A 4 15.48 -9.08 4.56
CA SER A 4 16.00 -8.16 5.60
C SER A 4 15.54 -6.71 5.40
N SER A 5 15.52 -6.23 4.14
CA SER A 5 15.18 -4.84 3.80
C SER A 5 13.72 -4.48 4.09
N SER A 6 12.79 -5.39 3.79
CA SER A 6 11.36 -5.15 4.04
C SER A 6 11.04 -5.05 5.53
N ARG A 7 11.63 -5.92 6.37
CA ARG A 7 11.43 -5.86 7.83
C ARG A 7 11.97 -4.56 8.43
N ALA A 8 13.16 -4.14 8.00
CA ALA A 8 13.75 -2.88 8.45
C ALA A 8 12.86 -1.67 8.10
N SER A 9 12.30 -1.64 6.88
CA SER A 9 11.42 -0.55 6.43
C SER A 9 10.10 -0.52 7.19
N ILE A 10 9.52 -1.69 7.49
CA ILE A 10 8.31 -1.79 8.30
C ILE A 10 8.57 -1.30 9.73
N GLN A 11 9.67 -1.73 10.34
CA GLN A 11 10.04 -1.30 11.69
C GLN A 11 10.24 0.21 11.75
N HIS A 12 10.99 0.77 10.78
CA HIS A 12 11.21 2.21 10.70
C HIS A 12 9.90 2.99 10.56
N SER A 13 8.97 2.50 9.73
CA SER A 13 7.65 3.11 9.57
C SER A 13 6.83 3.07 10.86
N ALA A 14 6.90 1.97 11.61
CA ALA A 14 6.23 1.84 12.91
C ALA A 14 6.78 2.83 13.94
N ASP A 15 8.11 3.00 13.98
CA ASP A 15 8.76 3.96 14.89
C ASP A 15 8.33 5.41 14.60
N LEU A 16 8.21 5.78 13.32
CA LEU A 16 7.70 7.09 12.90
C LEU A 16 6.24 7.31 13.30
N ILE A 17 5.39 6.29 13.14
CA ILE A 17 3.97 6.37 13.54
C ILE A 17 3.83 6.55 15.05
N LEU A 18 4.60 5.81 15.85
CA LEU A 18 4.55 5.89 17.32
C LEU A 18 5.00 7.24 17.86
N GLN A 19 5.86 7.96 17.13
CA GLN A 19 6.36 9.28 17.52
C GLN A 19 5.51 10.45 16.98
N ALA A 20 4.57 10.18 16.07
CA ALA A 20 3.80 11.23 15.42
C ALA A 20 2.66 11.75 16.32
N HIS A 21 2.52 13.07 16.40
CA HIS A 21 1.34 13.71 17.03
C HIS A 21 0.09 13.60 16.16
N HIS A 22 0.26 13.56 14.83
CA HIS A 22 -0.81 13.46 13.86
C HIS A 22 -0.40 12.53 12.73
N VAL A 23 -1.23 11.53 12.44
CA VAL A 23 -1.01 10.57 11.35
C VAL A 23 -2.10 10.78 10.30
N ILE A 24 -1.68 10.95 9.04
CA ILE A 24 -2.57 11.08 7.88
C ILE A 24 -2.27 9.92 6.93
N VAL A 25 -3.31 9.23 6.49
CA VAL A 25 -3.18 8.12 5.54
C VAL A 25 -3.78 8.55 4.20
N LEU A 26 -2.96 8.50 3.15
CA LEU A 26 -3.39 8.73 1.78
C LEU A 26 -3.57 7.38 1.09
N THR A 27 -4.80 7.05 0.72
CA THR A 27 -5.14 5.76 0.11
C THR A 27 -5.63 5.94 -1.32
N GLY A 28 -5.50 4.87 -2.12
CA GLY A 28 -6.10 4.74 -3.44
C GLY A 28 -6.82 3.40 -3.57
N ALA A 29 -7.41 3.13 -4.74
CA ALA A 29 -8.21 1.92 -5.00
C ALA A 29 -7.49 0.59 -4.67
N GLY A 30 -6.16 0.57 -4.76
CA GLY A 30 -5.34 -0.60 -4.43
C GLY A 30 -5.61 -1.20 -3.05
N VAL A 31 -5.95 -0.39 -2.04
CA VAL A 31 -6.25 -0.88 -0.68
C VAL A 31 -7.50 -1.76 -0.62
N SER A 32 -8.41 -1.63 -1.58
CA SER A 32 -9.68 -2.35 -1.66
C SER A 32 -9.62 -3.60 -2.56
N THR A 33 -8.50 -3.84 -3.24
CA THR A 33 -8.32 -5.01 -4.12
C THR A 33 -8.45 -6.32 -3.35
N ALA A 34 -7.92 -6.39 -2.12
CA ALA A 34 -8.02 -7.56 -1.26
C ALA A 34 -9.47 -7.89 -0.83
N SER A 35 -10.40 -6.92 -0.90
CA SER A 35 -11.84 -7.14 -0.66
C SER A 35 -12.64 -7.41 -1.93
N GLY A 36 -11.98 -7.62 -3.08
CA GLY A 36 -12.62 -7.93 -4.36
C GLY A 36 -13.09 -6.72 -5.15
N ILE A 37 -12.74 -5.49 -4.74
CA ILE A 37 -13.01 -4.27 -5.52
C ILE A 37 -11.81 -4.04 -6.45
N PRO A 38 -11.97 -4.11 -7.79
CA PRO A 38 -10.85 -3.93 -8.70
C PRO A 38 -10.31 -2.50 -8.63
N ASP A 39 -9.01 -2.35 -8.84
CA ASP A 39 -8.41 -1.04 -9.05
C ASP A 39 -8.49 -0.62 -10.53
N PHE A 40 -7.99 0.59 -10.82
CA PHE A 40 -8.08 1.17 -12.15
C PHE A 40 -6.89 0.87 -13.05
N ARG A 41 -5.69 0.66 -12.49
CA ARG A 41 -4.42 0.85 -13.22
C ARG A 41 -3.48 -0.37 -13.17
N SER A 42 -3.83 -1.43 -12.45
CA SER A 42 -3.00 -2.64 -12.37
C SER A 42 -2.86 -3.30 -13.74
N GLN A 43 -1.64 -3.75 -14.06
CA GLN A 43 -1.38 -4.44 -15.32
C GLN A 43 -2.11 -5.78 -15.40
N GLY A 44 -2.81 -6.02 -16.50
CA GLY A 44 -3.60 -7.21 -16.79
C GLY A 44 -4.94 -7.32 -16.06
N SER A 45 -5.27 -6.39 -15.15
CA SER A 45 -6.47 -6.50 -14.29
C SER A 45 -7.16 -5.18 -13.96
N GLY A 46 -6.52 -4.04 -14.25
CA GLY A 46 -7.05 -2.72 -13.99
C GLY A 46 -8.24 -2.39 -14.90
N LEU A 47 -9.26 -1.74 -14.34
CA LEU A 47 -10.47 -1.39 -15.08
C LEU A 47 -10.20 -0.56 -16.35
N TRP A 48 -9.12 0.23 -16.38
CA TRP A 48 -8.80 1.07 -17.54
C TRP A 48 -8.06 0.35 -18.67
N GLU A 49 -7.67 -0.91 -18.49
CA GLU A 49 -7.16 -1.73 -19.59
C GLU A 49 -8.29 -2.43 -20.36
N GLN A 50 -9.52 -2.38 -19.83
CA GLN A 50 -10.71 -3.01 -20.42
C GLN A 50 -11.56 -2.02 -21.24
N VAL A 51 -11.05 -0.81 -21.50
CA VAL A 51 -11.69 0.28 -22.26
C VAL A 51 -10.90 0.68 -23.49
#